data_AF-A0A543HI11-F1
#
_entry.id   AF-A0A543HI11-F1
#
_cell.length_a   1.000
_cell.length_b   1.000
_cell.length_c   1.000
_cell.angle_alpha   90.00
_cell.angle_beta   90.00
_cell.angle_gamma   90.00
#
_symmetry.space_group_name_H-M   'P 1'
#
loop_
_entity.id
_entity.type
_entity.pdbx_description
1 polymer ?
#
loop_
_entity_poly.entity_id
_entity_poly.type
_entity_poly.pdbx_seq_one_letter_code
_entity_poly.pdbx_strand_id
1 'polypeptide(L)'
;MLSRPGDFFVPRCVGTRGTGYGPDVHAAPLSGLLATLVGAAALSGCSGQGNPEVDAAGAAALRFSSVAPTDAATACSLLAPQTASELEQGSGSCARGLSDASPPAGGGLREVEVYGLDAMVRLDRDTVFLARFEKGWKVTAAGCTPRPDGPYECDIKGG
;
A
#
# COMPACT_ATOMS: atom_id res chain seq x y z
N MET A 1 -22.68 14.34 -27.10
CA MET A 1 -21.87 13.35 -27.84
C MET A 1 -20.56 14.00 -28.25
N LEU A 2 -19.56 13.98 -27.37
CA LEU A 2 -18.16 14.27 -27.68
C LEU A 2 -17.32 13.27 -26.90
N SER A 3 -16.57 12.44 -27.63
CA SER A 3 -15.56 11.51 -27.12
C SER A 3 -14.43 12.25 -26.41
N ARG A 4 -13.85 11.65 -25.36
CA ARG A 4 -12.44 11.20 -25.32
C ARG A 4 -12.01 10.64 -23.94
N PRO A 5 -10.90 9.86 -23.90
CA PRO A 5 -10.76 8.61 -23.18
C PRO A 5 -9.85 8.71 -21.95
N GLY A 6 -9.88 7.71 -21.09
CA GLY A 6 -8.97 7.58 -19.96
C GLY A 6 -9.05 6.21 -19.30
N ASP A 7 -8.99 5.14 -20.10
CA ASP A 7 -8.87 3.78 -19.61
C ASP A 7 -7.42 3.56 -19.15
N PHE A 8 -7.17 3.82 -17.86
CA PHE A 8 -5.91 3.49 -17.21
C PHE A 8 -5.83 1.96 -17.07
N PHE A 9 -5.26 1.34 -18.09
CA PHE A 9 -4.89 -0.06 -18.11
C PHE A 9 -3.79 -0.31 -17.07
N VAL A 10 -4.19 -0.77 -15.88
CA VAL A 10 -3.27 -1.26 -14.84
C VAL A 10 -2.68 -2.59 -15.32
N PRO A 11 -1.35 -2.74 -15.46
CA PRO A 11 -0.77 -4.04 -15.74
C PRO A 11 -0.82 -4.89 -14.47
N ARG A 12 -1.76 -5.85 -14.43
CA ARG A 12 -1.70 -7.00 -13.54
C ARG A 12 -0.45 -7.80 -13.90
N CYS A 13 0.60 -7.73 -13.08
CA CYS A 13 1.68 -8.70 -13.14
C CYS A 13 1.13 -10.08 -12.75
N VAL A 14 0.88 -10.91 -13.77
CA VAL A 14 0.58 -12.32 -13.59
C VAL A 14 1.90 -13.01 -13.22
N GLY A 15 2.04 -13.40 -11.96
CA GLY A 15 3.14 -14.24 -11.53
C GLY A 15 2.95 -15.64 -12.09
N THR A 16 3.71 -15.99 -13.14
CA THR A 16 3.74 -17.36 -13.66
C THR A 16 4.52 -18.24 -12.70
N ARG A 17 3.79 -19.17 -12.05
CA ARG A 17 4.34 -20.31 -11.30
C ARG A 17 5.39 -21.02 -12.17
N GLY A 18 6.59 -21.19 -11.65
CA GLY A 18 7.61 -22.04 -12.24
C GLY A 18 7.16 -23.49 -12.22
N THR A 19 6.74 -24.01 -13.37
CA THR A 19 6.69 -25.45 -13.62
C THR A 19 8.10 -25.92 -13.95
N GLY A 20 8.68 -26.74 -13.07
CA GLY A 20 9.93 -27.44 -13.35
C GLY A 20 9.77 -28.30 -14.60
N TYR A 21 10.73 -28.18 -15.53
CA TYR A 21 10.81 -29.02 -16.70
C TYR A 21 12.10 -29.87 -16.58
N GLY A 22 11.91 -31.16 -16.34
CA GLY A 22 12.98 -32.16 -16.42
C GLY A 22 13.34 -32.40 -17.90
N PRO A 23 14.63 -32.67 -18.21
CA PRO A 23 15.02 -32.93 -19.59
C PRO A 23 14.70 -34.38 -19.97
N ASP A 24 13.60 -34.60 -20.68
CA ASP A 24 13.42 -35.83 -21.46
C ASP A 24 14.29 -35.78 -22.71
N VAL A 25 15.38 -36.55 -22.64
CA VAL A 25 16.34 -36.79 -23.72
C VAL A 25 15.72 -37.71 -24.77
N HIS A 26 15.00 -37.14 -25.74
CA HIS A 26 14.61 -37.85 -26.96
C HIS A 26 15.44 -37.38 -28.16
N ALA A 27 16.30 -38.29 -28.58
CA ALA A 27 17.11 -38.24 -29.79
C ALA A 27 16.24 -38.31 -31.05
N ALA A 28 16.44 -37.38 -31.99
CA ALA A 28 16.36 -37.64 -33.43
C ALA A 28 17.00 -36.48 -34.23
N PRO A 29 17.82 -36.75 -35.26
CA PRO A 29 18.57 -35.74 -36.00
C PRO A 29 17.91 -35.36 -37.34
N LEU A 30 18.48 -34.32 -37.96
CA LEU A 30 18.30 -33.88 -39.36
C LEU A 30 17.03 -33.08 -39.69
N SER A 31 17.17 -31.75 -39.68
CA SER A 31 16.83 -30.91 -40.83
C SER A 31 17.34 -29.50 -40.58
N GLY A 32 18.39 -29.13 -41.30
CA GLY A 32 18.87 -27.77 -41.33
C GLY A 32 17.85 -26.88 -42.03
N LEU A 33 17.48 -25.78 -41.37
CA LEU A 33 17.10 -24.53 -42.00
C LEU A 33 17.06 -23.46 -40.89
N LEU A 34 17.22 -22.20 -41.31
CA LEU A 34 17.08 -20.97 -40.53
C LEU A 34 18.36 -20.42 -39.89
N ALA A 35 19.19 -19.93 -40.81
CA ALA A 35 19.82 -18.64 -40.64
C ALA A 35 18.77 -17.57 -40.25
N THR A 36 18.86 -17.06 -39.03
CA THR A 36 18.55 -15.66 -38.69
C THR A 36 19.09 -15.41 -37.29
N LEU A 37 20.35 -15.00 -37.23
CA LEU A 37 21.02 -14.42 -36.07
C LEU A 37 20.38 -13.04 -35.78
N VAL A 38 19.12 -13.04 -35.35
CA VAL A 38 18.45 -11.85 -34.83
C VAL A 38 18.93 -11.69 -33.40
N GLY A 39 19.98 -10.90 -33.24
CA GLY A 39 20.39 -10.35 -31.96
C GLY A 39 19.25 -9.52 -31.38
N ALA A 40 18.32 -10.17 -30.67
CA ALA A 40 17.44 -9.50 -29.74
C ALA A 40 18.28 -9.12 -28.53
N ALA A 41 18.94 -7.96 -28.63
CA ALA A 41 19.51 -7.27 -27.48
C ALA A 41 18.39 -7.14 -26.44
N ALA A 42 18.55 -7.87 -25.35
CA ALA A 42 17.66 -7.84 -24.20
C ALA A 42 17.70 -6.45 -23.57
N LEU A 43 16.80 -5.57 -24.00
CA LEU A 43 16.39 -4.41 -23.22
C LEU A 43 15.32 -4.88 -22.20
N SER A 44 15.64 -5.88 -21.37
CA SER A 44 14.92 -6.10 -20.11
C SER A 44 15.46 -5.09 -19.11
N GLY A 45 15.11 -3.82 -19.33
CA GLY A 45 15.39 -2.73 -18.40
C GLY A 45 14.74 -3.04 -17.05
N CYS A 46 15.54 -2.97 -15.99
CA CYS A 46 15.14 -3.19 -14.61
C CYS A 46 13.92 -2.34 -14.23
N SER A 47 12.74 -2.93 -14.19
CA SER A 47 11.55 -2.28 -13.65
C SER A 47 11.54 -2.46 -12.13
N GLY A 48 11.99 -1.41 -11.43
CA GLY A 48 11.58 -1.04 -10.08
C GLY A 48 11.75 -2.11 -9.02
N GLN A 49 12.95 -2.20 -8.42
CA GLN A 49 13.06 -2.75 -7.08
C GLN A 49 12.41 -1.75 -6.11
N GLY A 50 11.08 -1.83 -5.96
CA GLY A 50 10.36 -1.06 -4.94
C GLY A 50 10.95 -1.31 -3.56
N ASN A 51 10.88 -0.31 -2.68
CA ASN A 51 11.29 -0.51 -1.29
C ASN A 51 10.16 -1.27 -0.58
N PRO A 52 10.39 -2.50 -0.09
CA PRO A 52 9.33 -3.31 0.50
C PRO A 52 8.70 -2.65 1.73
N GLU A 53 9.44 -1.80 2.47
CA GLU A 53 8.87 -1.06 3.60
C GLU A 53 7.96 0.08 3.15
N VAL A 54 8.29 0.74 2.04
CA VAL A 54 7.42 1.76 1.41
C VAL A 54 6.12 1.12 0.94
N ASP A 55 6.21 -0.03 0.27
CA ASP A 55 5.03 -0.76 -0.20
C ASP A 55 4.17 -1.24 0.98
N ALA A 56 4.80 -1.77 2.03
CA ALA A 56 4.10 -2.27 3.22
C ALA A 56 3.41 -1.14 4.01
N ALA A 57 4.07 0.01 4.18
CA ALA A 57 3.49 1.17 4.85
C ALA A 57 2.29 1.72 4.06
N GLY A 58 2.45 1.88 2.75
CA GLY A 58 1.37 2.31 1.85
C GLY A 58 0.16 1.38 1.89
N ALA A 59 0.39 0.06 1.85
CA ALA A 59 -0.67 -0.94 1.94
C ALA A 59 -1.40 -0.90 3.29
N ALA A 60 -0.68 -0.71 4.40
CA ALA A 60 -1.28 -0.59 5.72
C ALA A 60 -2.18 0.65 5.85
N ALA A 61 -1.71 1.80 5.35
CA ALA A 61 -2.48 3.05 5.35
C ALA A 61 -3.75 2.95 4.49
N LEU A 62 -3.66 2.38 3.28
CA LEU A 62 -4.81 2.13 2.41
C LEU A 62 -5.81 1.18 3.05
N ARG A 63 -5.33 0.14 3.73
CA ARG A 63 -6.19 -0.81 4.43
C ARG A 63 -6.97 -0.12 5.54
N PHE A 64 -6.30 0.67 6.38
CA PHE A 64 -6.97 1.43 7.45
C PHE A 64 -7.99 2.41 6.87
N SER A 65 -7.60 3.21 5.88
CA SER A 65 -8.44 4.28 5.32
C SER A 65 -9.66 3.76 4.56
N SER A 66 -9.60 2.53 4.05
CA SER A 66 -10.74 1.89 3.38
C SER A 66 -11.72 1.24 4.35
N VAL A 67 -11.26 0.78 5.53
CA VAL A 67 -12.10 0.07 6.50
C VAL A 67 -12.64 0.99 7.61
N ALA A 68 -11.90 2.02 8.01
CA ALA A 68 -12.28 2.93 9.09
C ALA A 68 -13.69 3.55 8.94
N PRO A 69 -14.16 3.93 7.74
CA PRO A 69 -15.51 4.49 7.58
C PRO A 69 -16.65 3.47 7.74
N THR A 70 -16.37 2.17 7.61
CA THR A 70 -17.42 1.14 7.53
C THR A 70 -17.37 0.09 8.64
N ASP A 71 -16.19 -0.16 9.21
CA ASP A 71 -15.99 -1.17 10.25
C ASP A 71 -14.93 -0.68 11.24
N ALA A 72 -15.40 0.07 12.23
CA ALA A 72 -14.56 0.66 13.25
C ALA A 72 -13.84 -0.39 14.12
N ALA A 73 -14.44 -1.56 14.32
CA ALA A 73 -13.82 -2.63 15.11
C ALA A 73 -12.60 -3.22 14.40
N THR A 74 -12.73 -3.50 13.10
CA THR A 74 -11.59 -3.96 12.29
C THR A 74 -10.53 -2.87 12.18
N ALA A 75 -10.93 -1.61 11.99
CA ALA A 75 -10.01 -0.48 11.92
C ALA A 75 -9.20 -0.30 13.22
N CYS A 76 -9.82 -0.47 14.39
CA CYS A 76 -9.12 -0.44 15.68
C CYS A 76 -8.00 -1.46 15.79
N SER A 77 -8.12 -2.63 15.15
CA SER A 77 -7.04 -3.63 15.12
C SER A 77 -5.81 -3.19 14.32
N LEU A 78 -5.95 -2.19 13.45
CA LEU A 78 -4.90 -1.62 12.61
C LEU A 78 -4.19 -0.42 13.25
N LEU A 79 -4.78 0.13 14.32
CA LEU A 79 -4.17 1.21 15.08
C LEU A 79 -2.99 0.70 15.92
N ALA A 80 -2.09 1.62 16.22
CA ALA A 80 -1.07 1.41 17.24
C ALA A 80 -1.76 1.23 18.61
N PRO A 81 -1.22 0.40 19.51
CA PRO A 81 -1.83 0.15 20.81
C PRO A 81 -2.11 1.42 21.61
N GLN A 82 -1.22 2.41 21.54
CA GLN A 82 -1.39 3.68 22.21
C GLN A 82 -2.54 4.50 21.63
N THR A 83 -2.62 4.64 20.30
CA THR A 83 -3.73 5.33 19.60
C THR A 83 -5.08 4.68 19.91
N ALA A 84 -5.14 3.35 19.93
CA ALA A 84 -6.37 2.64 20.30
C ALA A 84 -6.78 2.92 21.76
N SER A 85 -5.82 2.91 22.69
CA SER A 85 -6.04 3.21 24.11
C SER A 85 -6.54 4.65 24.33
N GLU A 86 -6.06 5.62 23.56
CA GLU A 86 -6.52 7.01 23.69
C GLU A 86 -7.96 7.22 23.20
N LEU A 87 -8.33 6.59 22.09
CA LEU A 87 -9.73 6.56 21.63
C LEU A 87 -10.64 5.90 22.68
N GLU A 88 -10.18 4.81 23.29
CA GLU A 88 -10.87 4.12 24.38
C GLU A 88 -11.07 5.02 25.60
N GLN A 89 -10.03 5.74 26.02
CA GLN A 89 -10.10 6.65 27.17
C GLN A 89 -11.06 7.82 26.93
N GLY A 90 -11.08 8.37 25.72
CA GLY A 90 -11.96 9.50 25.38
C GLY A 90 -13.43 9.10 25.22
N SER A 91 -13.71 7.89 24.75
CA SER A 91 -15.04 7.51 24.25
C SER A 91 -15.61 6.22 24.87
N GLY A 92 -14.90 5.60 25.81
CA GLY A 92 -15.26 4.33 26.46
C GLY A 92 -15.00 3.07 25.63
N SER A 93 -14.71 3.20 24.32
CA SER A 93 -14.24 2.10 23.46
C SER A 93 -13.55 2.65 22.21
N CYS A 94 -12.61 1.90 21.64
CA CYS A 94 -11.88 2.33 20.45
C CYS A 94 -12.84 2.53 19.27
N ALA A 95 -13.76 1.58 19.06
CA ALA A 95 -14.70 1.62 17.94
C ALA A 95 -15.62 2.84 18.01
N ARG A 96 -16.05 3.24 19.23
CA ARG A 96 -16.84 4.45 19.42
C ARG A 96 -16.03 5.71 19.14
N GLY A 97 -14.83 5.83 19.72
CA GLY A 97 -13.97 6.99 19.47
C GLY A 97 -13.60 7.15 18.00
N LEU A 98 -13.36 6.05 17.30
CA LEU A 98 -13.11 6.08 15.87
C LEU A 98 -14.34 6.49 15.05
N SER A 99 -15.53 6.05 15.45
CA SER A 99 -16.79 6.45 14.81
C SER A 99 -17.10 7.94 15.04
N ASP A 100 -16.83 8.43 16.25
CA ASP A 100 -17.01 9.84 16.63
C ASP A 100 -16.02 10.75 15.89
N ALA A 101 -14.80 10.27 15.63
CA ALA A 101 -13.80 10.97 14.81
C ALA A 101 -14.16 11.04 13.32
N SER A 102 -15.02 10.13 12.83
CA SER A 102 -15.52 10.09 11.44
C SER A 102 -14.43 10.29 10.36
N PRO A 103 -13.36 9.49 10.35
CA PRO A 103 -12.24 9.70 9.44
C PRO A 103 -12.68 9.60 7.98
N PRO A 104 -12.11 10.42 7.08
CA PRO A 104 -12.45 10.39 5.67
C PRO A 104 -12.00 9.06 5.05
N ALA A 105 -12.72 8.61 4.01
CA ALA A 105 -12.21 7.55 3.15
C ALA A 105 -11.00 8.11 2.37
N GLY A 106 -9.77 7.75 2.76
CA GLY A 106 -8.54 8.40 2.30
C GLY A 106 -8.32 8.46 0.78
N GLY A 107 -8.94 7.56 0.00
CA GLY A 107 -8.85 7.57 -1.47
C GLY A 107 -7.62 6.81 -1.99
N GLY A 108 -7.08 7.23 -3.14
CA GLY A 108 -5.90 6.61 -3.75
C GLY A 108 -4.60 7.00 -3.05
N LEU A 109 -3.59 6.13 -3.17
CA LEU A 109 -2.24 6.37 -2.67
C LEU A 109 -1.54 7.44 -3.51
N ARG A 110 -0.96 8.45 -2.86
CA ARG A 110 -0.25 9.54 -3.55
C ARG A 110 1.24 9.52 -3.29
N GLU A 111 1.63 9.37 -2.04
CA GLU A 111 3.02 9.43 -1.63
C GLU A 111 3.22 8.62 -0.36
N VAL A 112 4.39 7.99 -0.25
CA VAL A 112 4.80 7.24 0.94
C VAL A 112 6.23 7.60 1.25
N GLU A 113 6.46 8.06 2.47
CA GLU A 113 7.77 8.41 2.99
C GLU A 113 8.04 7.60 4.25
N VAL A 114 9.15 6.88 4.28
CA VAL A 114 9.55 6.04 5.42
C VAL A 114 10.80 6.63 6.07
N TYR A 115 10.71 6.87 7.36
CA TYR A 115 11.73 7.45 8.22
C TYR A 115 12.13 6.44 9.29
N GLY A 116 12.92 5.44 8.90
CA GLY A 116 13.35 4.37 9.80
C GLY A 116 12.17 3.49 10.22
N LEU A 117 11.68 3.68 11.46
CA LEU A 117 10.53 2.95 12.01
C LEU A 117 9.22 3.71 11.88
N ASP A 118 9.24 4.93 11.36
CA ASP A 118 8.05 5.75 11.15
C ASP A 118 7.76 5.91 9.66
N ALA A 119 6.51 6.15 9.30
CA ALA A 119 6.12 6.42 7.93
C ALA A 119 5.01 7.47 7.87
N MET A 120 5.04 8.30 6.83
CA MET A 120 3.97 9.21 6.45
C MET A 120 3.44 8.78 5.09
N VAL A 121 2.12 8.58 5.02
CA VAL A 121 1.43 8.19 3.80
C VAL A 121 0.40 9.25 3.46
N ARG A 122 0.53 9.83 2.26
CA ARG A 122 -0.41 10.82 1.74
C ARG A 122 -1.34 10.12 0.77
N LEU A 123 -2.62 10.26 1.03
CA LEU A 123 -3.71 9.79 0.19
C LEU A 123 -4.40 10.99 -0.46
N ASP A 124 -5.34 10.75 -1.37
CA ASP A 124 -6.08 11.83 -2.04
C ASP A 124 -6.81 12.77 -1.06
N ARG A 125 -7.31 12.23 0.05
CA ARG A 125 -8.18 12.95 1.00
C ARG A 125 -7.76 12.78 2.47
N ASP A 126 -6.60 12.18 2.72
CA ASP A 126 -6.13 11.91 4.07
C ASP A 126 -4.60 11.89 4.10
N THR A 127 -4.02 12.17 5.25
CA THR A 127 -2.63 11.86 5.56
C THR A 127 -2.60 10.95 6.79
N VAL A 128 -1.89 9.84 6.67
CA VAL A 128 -1.83 8.79 7.69
C VAL A 128 -0.38 8.65 8.15
N PHE A 129 -0.16 8.68 9.45
CA PHE A 129 1.11 8.38 10.08
C PHE A 129 1.10 6.96 10.63
N LEU A 130 2.21 6.26 10.44
CA LEU A 130 2.38 4.88 10.87
C LEU A 130 3.70 4.71 11.60
N ALA A 131 3.73 3.72 12.49
CA ALA A 131 4.97 3.22 13.10
C ALA A 131 5.09 1.71 12.88
N ARG A 132 6.32 1.22 12.81
CA ARG A 132 6.65 -0.20 12.61
C ARG A 132 6.64 -0.93 13.94
N PHE A 133 5.75 -1.90 14.07
CA PHE A 133 5.69 -2.83 15.19
C PHE A 133 6.12 -4.23 14.74
N GLU A 134 6.34 -5.15 15.69
CA GLU A 134 6.66 -6.55 15.41
C GLU A 134 5.70 -7.20 14.38
N LYS A 135 4.40 -6.87 14.50
CA LYS A 135 3.33 -7.43 13.66
C LYS A 135 3.07 -6.65 12.36
N GLY A 136 3.92 -5.69 12.01
CA GLY A 136 3.76 -4.84 10.83
C GLY A 136 3.55 -3.37 11.16
N TRP A 137 3.27 -2.59 10.12
CA TRP A 137 2.93 -1.17 10.24
C TRP A 137 1.56 -1.00 10.93
N LYS A 138 1.50 -0.06 11.88
CA LYS A 138 0.29 0.33 12.60
C LYS A 138 0.07 1.83 12.51
N VAL A 139 -1.18 2.24 12.42
CA VAL A 139 -1.56 3.65 12.30
C VAL A 139 -1.43 4.33 13.66
N THR A 140 -0.60 5.36 13.73
CA THR A 140 -0.41 6.18 14.93
C THR A 140 -1.27 7.45 14.90
N ALA A 141 -1.51 8.00 13.70
CA ALA A 141 -2.43 9.11 13.48
C ALA A 141 -3.07 9.05 12.08
N ALA A 142 -4.30 9.55 11.94
CA ALA A 142 -5.05 9.61 10.68
C ALA A 142 -6.08 10.75 10.69
N GLY A 143 -6.66 11.06 9.53
CA GLY A 143 -7.46 12.28 9.36
C GLY A 143 -6.58 13.52 9.45
N CYS A 144 -5.33 13.44 9.00
CA CYS A 144 -4.36 14.49 9.23
C CYS A 144 -4.37 15.55 8.11
N THR A 145 -4.48 16.81 8.51
CA THR A 145 -4.39 17.97 7.63
C THR A 145 -3.15 18.80 7.93
N PRO A 146 -2.38 19.22 6.90
CA PRO A 146 -1.17 19.99 7.09
C PRO A 146 -1.49 21.40 7.61
N ARG A 147 -0.71 21.89 8.57
CA ARG A 147 -0.75 23.29 9.03
C ARG A 147 0.46 24.07 8.48
N PRO A 148 0.31 25.36 8.12
CA PRO A 148 1.42 26.16 7.58
C PRO A 148 2.65 26.25 8.51
N ASP A 149 2.41 26.46 9.81
CA ASP A 149 3.46 26.77 10.79
C ASP A 149 3.41 25.83 12.01
N GLY A 150 3.06 24.56 11.82
CA GLY A 150 2.92 23.63 12.93
C GLY A 150 2.83 22.17 12.51
N PRO A 151 2.66 21.26 13.49
CA PRO A 151 2.42 19.86 13.20
C PRO A 151 1.10 19.68 12.44
N TYR A 152 0.86 18.49 11.91
CA TYR A 152 -0.45 18.16 11.33
C TYR A 152 -1.54 18.26 12.41
N GLU A 153 -2.74 18.74 12.05
CA GLU A 153 -3.95 18.49 12.88
C GLU A 153 -4.53 17.15 12.44
N CYS A 154 -4.70 16.23 13.38
CA CYS A 154 -5.24 14.91 13.11
C CYS A 154 -6.49 14.66 13.94
N ASP A 155 -7.52 14.11 13.31
CA ASP A 155 -8.76 13.68 13.96
C ASP A 155 -8.50 12.48 14.91
N ILE A 156 -7.57 11.61 14.51
CA ILE A 156 -7.16 10.43 15.28
C ILE A 156 -5.66 10.54 15.54
N LYS A 157 -5.26 10.43 16.80
CA LYS A 157 -3.84 10.45 17.20
C LYS A 157 -3.61 9.63 18.46
N GLY A 158 -2.41 9.05 18.55
CA GLY A 158 -1.74 8.65 19.79
C GLY A 158 -0.82 9.79 20.23
N GLY A 159 -0.88 10.18 21.49
CA GLY A 159 -0.18 11.31 22.11
C GLY A 159 1.30 11.13 22.38
#